data_AF-A0A6J1GN49-F1
#
_entry.id   AF-A0A6J1GN49-F1
#
_cell.length_a   1.000
_cell.length_b   1.000
_cell.length_c   1.000
_cell.angle_alpha   90.00
_cell.angle_beta   90.00
_cell.angle_gamma   90.00
#
_symmetry.space_group_name_H-M   'P 1'
#
loop_
_entity.id
_entity.type
_entity.pdbx_description
1 polymer ?
#
loop_
_entity_poly.entity_id
_entity_poly.type
_entity_poly.pdbx_seq_one_letter_code
_entity_poly.pdbx_strand_id
1 'polypeptide(L)'
;MDSIRTEVLDFYAKQGTKIFDESEDEDTTDLHKCVAYILQSMPNLEESNLCILVAGALGGRFDHEIGNINVLCRFSTTRIILLSDDCLVHLLPRTHHHEIHVDSSVEGPHCGLIPIGMPSGSTTTNGLQWDLTDTKTKFGGLISSSNKVKGEKVRVLSDTDLLWTISLKKE
;
A
#
# COMPACT_ATOMS: atom_id res chain seq x y z
N MET A 1 20.71 12.23 -3.05
CA MET A 1 21.50 10.97 -2.90
C MET A 1 22.29 10.89 -1.60
N ASP A 2 21.72 11.31 -0.48
CA ASP A 2 22.41 11.40 0.81
C ASP A 2 22.59 10.05 1.53
N SER A 3 21.72 9.08 1.23
CA SER A 3 21.65 7.79 1.91
C SER A 3 22.40 6.63 1.22
N ILE A 4 22.72 6.77 -0.07
CA ILE A 4 23.44 5.74 -0.84
C ILE A 4 24.94 5.81 -0.60
N ARG A 5 25.59 4.67 -0.36
CA ARG A 5 27.06 4.62 -0.23
C ARG A 5 27.73 4.85 -1.58
N THR A 6 28.83 5.59 -1.60
CA THR A 6 29.55 5.98 -2.82
C THR A 6 29.95 4.77 -3.67
N GLU A 7 30.46 3.69 -3.06
CA GLU A 7 30.87 2.50 -3.79
C GLU A 7 29.69 1.74 -4.44
N VAL A 8 28.48 1.87 -3.88
CA VAL A 8 27.26 1.28 -4.44
C VAL A 8 26.77 2.11 -5.62
N LEU A 9 26.79 3.44 -5.48
CA LEU A 9 26.44 4.37 -6.57
C LEU A 9 27.37 4.16 -7.78
N ASP A 10 28.68 4.13 -7.54
CA ASP A 10 29.70 3.92 -8.58
C ASP A 10 29.54 2.57 -9.27
N PHE A 11 29.20 1.52 -8.50
CA PHE A 11 28.96 0.19 -9.06
C PHE A 11 27.80 0.23 -10.07
N TYR A 12 26.64 0.77 -9.70
CA TYR A 12 25.48 0.83 -10.61
C TYR A 12 25.72 1.79 -11.79
N ALA A 13 26.41 2.91 -11.57
CA ALA A 13 26.80 3.83 -12.65
C ALA A 13 27.63 3.11 -13.73
N LYS A 14 28.63 2.31 -13.31
CA LYS A 14 29.49 1.54 -14.23
C LYS A 14 28.72 0.47 -15.00
N GLN A 15 27.64 -0.06 -14.43
CA GLN A 15 26.76 -1.02 -15.09
C GLN A 15 25.77 -0.37 -16.07
N GLY A 16 25.78 0.97 -16.22
CA GLY A 16 24.92 1.71 -17.14
C GLY A 16 23.53 2.03 -16.57
N THR A 17 23.32 1.88 -15.27
CA THR A 17 22.07 2.30 -14.61
C THR A 17 21.92 3.81 -14.73
N LYS A 18 20.73 4.26 -15.17
CA LYS A 18 20.40 5.69 -15.16
C LYS A 18 20.20 6.14 -13.71
N ILE A 19 20.93 7.19 -13.34
CA ILE A 19 20.96 7.76 -12.00
C ILE A 19 20.28 9.13 -12.08
N PHE A 20 19.25 9.34 -11.26
CA PHE A 20 18.50 10.58 -11.17
C PHE A 20 18.69 11.15 -9.77
N ASP A 21 19.25 12.36 -9.67
CA ASP A 21 19.41 13.06 -8.39
C ASP A 21 18.33 14.11 -8.24
N GLU A 22 17.44 13.84 -7.29
CA GLU A 22 16.30 14.70 -6.93
C GLU A 22 16.47 15.15 -5.46
N SER A 23 17.71 15.34 -5.01
CA SER A 23 18.01 15.78 -3.64
C SER A 23 17.62 17.22 -3.35
N GLU A 24 17.25 18.01 -4.36
CA GLU A 24 16.77 19.38 -4.15
C GLU A 24 15.31 19.44 -3.69
N ASP A 25 14.53 18.39 -3.94
CA ASP A 25 13.14 18.27 -3.47
C ASP A 25 13.11 17.66 -2.06
N GLU A 26 12.93 18.52 -1.05
CA GLU A 26 12.80 18.14 0.35
C GLU A 26 11.32 18.01 0.79
N ASP A 27 10.36 18.29 -0.10
CA ASP A 27 8.93 18.24 0.20
C ASP A 27 8.33 16.84 -0.04
N THR A 28 9.05 15.96 -0.75
CA THR A 28 8.61 14.60 -1.06
C THR A 28 9.63 13.52 -0.69
N THR A 29 9.13 12.33 -0.35
CA THR A 29 9.98 11.18 -0.03
C THR A 29 10.56 10.53 -1.29
N ASP A 30 11.66 9.78 -1.17
CA ASP A 30 12.23 9.06 -2.31
C ASP A 30 11.22 8.07 -2.94
N LEU A 31 10.36 7.43 -2.13
CA LEU A 31 9.31 6.57 -2.67
C LEU A 31 8.31 7.37 -3.53
N HIS A 32 7.93 8.58 -3.11
CA HIS A 32 7.08 9.46 -3.91
C HIS A 32 7.72 9.76 -5.27
N LYS A 33 8.99 10.17 -5.26
CA LYS A 33 9.76 10.50 -6.47
C LYS A 33 9.87 9.31 -7.42
N CYS A 34 10.16 8.11 -6.88
CA CYS A 34 10.22 6.88 -7.67
C CYS A 34 8.88 6.57 -8.34
N VAL A 35 7.75 6.65 -7.62
CA VAL A 35 6.43 6.40 -8.20
C VAL A 35 6.11 7.44 -9.28
N ALA A 36 6.34 8.73 -9.00
CA ALA A 36 6.12 9.79 -9.98
C ALA A 36 6.93 9.56 -11.26
N TYR A 37 8.20 9.18 -11.13
CA TYR A 37 9.08 8.88 -12.26
C TYR A 37 8.57 7.69 -13.10
N ILE A 38 8.15 6.59 -12.45
CA ILE A 38 7.58 5.42 -13.13
C ILE A 38 6.37 5.84 -13.97
N LEU A 39 5.46 6.63 -13.37
CA LEU A 39 4.23 7.04 -14.04
C LEU A 39 4.50 8.00 -15.20
N GLN A 40 5.44 8.93 -15.06
CA GLN A 40 5.84 9.85 -16.14
C GLN A 40 6.55 9.12 -17.29
N SER A 41 7.28 8.04 -16.98
CA SER A 41 8.04 7.25 -17.96
C SER A 41 7.17 6.24 -18.72
N MET A 42 5.93 6.02 -18.30
CA MET A 42 4.98 5.09 -18.92
C MET A 42 3.74 5.86 -19.42
N PRO A 43 3.77 6.48 -20.61
CA PRO A 43 2.68 7.35 -21.06
C PRO A 43 1.35 6.63 -21.35
N ASN A 44 1.36 5.30 -21.56
CA ASN A 44 0.16 4.50 -21.88
C ASN A 44 -0.35 3.69 -20.67
N LEU A 45 -0.39 4.31 -19.49
CA LEU A 45 -0.78 3.64 -18.24
C LEU A 45 -2.20 3.06 -18.27
N GLU A 46 -3.13 3.68 -18.99
CA GLU A 46 -4.52 3.23 -19.07
C GLU A 46 -4.69 1.84 -19.71
N GLU A 47 -3.72 1.40 -20.52
CA GLU A 47 -3.70 0.04 -21.10
C GLU A 47 -2.88 -0.95 -20.27
N SER A 48 -2.12 -0.46 -19.29
CA SER A 48 -1.24 -1.27 -18.46
C SER A 48 -1.94 -1.63 -17.14
N ASN A 49 -2.06 -2.92 -16.84
CA ASN A 49 -2.40 -3.39 -15.49
C ASN A 49 -1.20 -3.19 -14.53
N LEU A 50 -0.64 -1.98 -14.48
CA LEU A 50 0.55 -1.67 -13.70
C LEU A 50 0.26 -1.88 -12.21
N CYS A 51 1.10 -2.70 -11.60
CA CYS A 51 1.15 -2.90 -10.17
C CYS A 51 2.57 -2.59 -9.69
N ILE A 52 2.70 -1.64 -8.77
CA ILE A 52 3.99 -1.28 -8.17
C ILE A 52 4.10 -2.00 -6.83
N LEU A 53 5.05 -2.92 -6.71
CA LEU A 53 5.38 -3.58 -5.46
C LEU A 53 6.58 -2.88 -4.81
N VAL A 54 6.41 -2.42 -3.58
CA VAL A 54 7.42 -1.68 -2.82
C VAL A 54 7.91 -2.56 -1.67
N ALA A 55 9.12 -3.09 -1.79
CA ALA A 55 9.76 -3.89 -0.74
C ALA A 55 10.48 -3.00 0.29
N GLY A 56 10.52 -3.45 1.55
CA GLY A 56 11.15 -2.70 2.64
C GLY A 56 10.35 -1.46 3.05
N ALA A 57 9.05 -1.44 2.75
CA ALA A 57 8.20 -0.28 2.97
C ALA A 57 7.74 -0.11 4.42
N LEU A 58 7.82 -1.17 5.23
CA LEU A 58 7.34 -1.22 6.62
C LEU A 58 8.35 -2.00 7.50
N GLY A 59 8.41 -1.71 8.79
CA GLY A 59 9.27 -2.41 9.78
C GLY A 59 10.45 -1.59 10.32
N GLY A 60 10.41 -0.27 10.22
CA GLY A 60 11.55 0.60 10.52
C GLY A 60 11.17 1.87 11.27
N ARG A 61 11.69 3.01 10.81
CA ARG A 61 11.33 4.33 11.34
C ARG A 61 9.85 4.61 11.06
N PHE A 62 9.06 4.78 12.12
CA PHE A 62 7.61 4.96 12.02
C PHE A 62 7.20 6.15 11.13
N ASP A 63 7.93 7.26 11.18
CA ASP A 63 7.69 8.42 10.32
C ASP A 63 7.86 8.08 8.83
N HIS A 64 8.81 7.21 8.47
CA HIS A 64 8.96 6.72 7.10
C HIS A 64 7.78 5.84 6.69
N GLU A 65 7.28 4.98 7.59
CA GLU A 65 6.12 4.12 7.31
C GLU A 65 4.86 4.96 7.02
N ILE A 66 4.62 6.01 7.82
CA ILE A 66 3.53 6.95 7.58
C ILE A 66 3.75 7.72 6.27
N GLY A 67 5.00 8.09 5.95
CA GLY A 67 5.35 8.65 4.65
C GLY A 67 5.00 7.73 3.47
N ASN A 68 5.28 6.42 3.60
CA ASN A 68 4.94 5.43 2.59
C ASN A 68 3.42 5.23 2.45
N ILE A 69 2.68 5.25 3.57
CA ILE A 69 1.21 5.25 3.54
C ILE A 69 0.68 6.51 2.83
N ASN A 70 1.28 7.67 3.07
CA ASN A 70 0.90 8.92 2.40
C ASN A 70 1.11 8.84 0.88
N VAL A 71 2.14 8.12 0.40
CA VAL A 71 2.31 7.84 -1.04
C VAL A 71 1.10 7.08 -1.60
N LEU A 72 0.59 6.06 -0.90
CA LEU A 72 -0.62 5.34 -1.33
C LEU A 72 -1.81 6.29 -1.50
N CYS A 73 -2.03 7.20 -0.54
CA CYS A 73 -3.10 8.19 -0.60
C CYS A 73 -2.91 9.20 -1.74
N ARG A 74 -1.65 9.61 -2.00
CA ARG A 74 -1.32 10.59 -3.04
C ARG A 74 -1.52 10.02 -4.45
N PHE A 75 -1.21 8.75 -4.65
CA PHE A 75 -1.35 8.03 -5.92
C PHE A 75 -2.52 7.03 -5.87
N SER A 76 -3.68 7.47 -5.37
CA SER A 76 -4.83 6.59 -5.07
C SER A 76 -5.42 5.85 -6.27
N THR A 77 -5.14 6.29 -7.50
CA THR A 77 -5.56 5.61 -8.74
C THR A 77 -4.54 4.56 -9.21
N THR A 78 -3.35 4.52 -8.62
CA THR A 78 -2.30 3.56 -8.95
C THR A 78 -2.31 2.39 -7.99
N ARG A 79 -2.25 1.16 -8.50
CA ARG A 79 -2.14 -0.03 -7.67
C ARG A 79 -0.73 -0.15 -7.11
N ILE A 80 -0.54 0.35 -5.88
CA ILE A 80 0.72 0.28 -5.15
C ILE A 80 0.54 -0.64 -3.95
N ILE A 81 1.47 -1.59 -3.79
CA ILE A 81 1.47 -2.57 -2.72
C ILE A 81 2.75 -2.37 -1.91
N LEU A 82 2.60 -2.03 -0.62
CA LEU A 82 3.70 -2.00 0.33
C LEU A 82 3.88 -3.40 0.91
N LEU A 83 5.10 -3.90 0.84
CA LEU A 83 5.48 -5.23 1.29
C LEU A 83 6.56 -5.14 2.37
N SER A 84 6.35 -5.89 3.45
CA SER A 84 7.37 -6.22 4.44
C SER A 84 7.43 -7.73 4.64
N ASP A 85 8.30 -8.17 5.54
CA ASP A 85 8.42 -9.58 5.91
C ASP A 85 7.18 -10.12 6.63
N ASP A 86 6.37 -9.23 7.22
CA ASP A 86 5.24 -9.59 8.08
C ASP A 86 3.88 -9.33 7.45
N CYS A 87 3.77 -8.37 6.52
CA CYS A 87 2.48 -7.98 5.97
C CYS A 87 2.56 -7.31 4.59
N LEU A 88 1.39 -7.30 3.96
CA LEU A 88 1.07 -6.51 2.78
C LEU A 88 0.12 -5.39 3.17
N VAL A 89 0.31 -4.20 2.59
CA VAL A 89 -0.63 -3.07 2.70
C VAL A 89 -0.88 -2.45 1.33
N HIS A 90 -2.15 -2.16 1.02
CA HIS A 90 -2.50 -1.31 -0.13
C HIS A 90 -3.74 -0.46 0.13
N LEU A 91 -3.97 0.53 -0.71
CA LEU A 91 -5.18 1.36 -0.67
C LEU A 91 -6.33 0.70 -1.43
N LEU A 92 -7.53 0.80 -0.86
CA LEU A 92 -8.81 0.49 -1.47
C LEU A 92 -9.56 1.80 -1.72
N PRO A 93 -9.52 2.36 -2.95
CA PRO A 93 -10.24 3.60 -3.26
C PRO A 93 -11.76 3.45 -3.13
N ARG A 94 -12.43 4.42 -2.52
CA ARG A 94 -13.89 4.46 -2.35
C ARG A 94 -14.69 4.42 -3.64
N THR A 95 -14.04 4.72 -4.76
CA THR A 95 -14.66 4.78 -6.08
C THR A 95 -14.99 3.40 -6.65
N HIS A 96 -14.63 2.31 -5.96
CA HIS A 96 -14.80 0.95 -6.42
C HIS A 96 -15.41 0.04 -5.35
N HIS A 97 -16.04 -1.04 -5.82
CA HIS A 97 -16.38 -2.20 -5.01
C HIS A 97 -15.26 -3.22 -5.18
N HIS A 98 -14.59 -3.57 -4.09
CA HIS A 98 -13.38 -4.39 -4.16
C HIS A 98 -13.71 -5.86 -3.99
N GLU A 99 -13.12 -6.73 -4.83
CA GLU A 99 -13.04 -8.17 -4.62
C GLU A 99 -11.56 -8.56 -4.52
N ILE A 100 -11.11 -8.79 -3.29
CA ILE A 100 -9.73 -9.15 -2.96
C ILE A 100 -9.63 -10.66 -2.96
N HIS A 101 -8.72 -11.19 -3.77
CA HIS A 101 -8.39 -12.60 -3.81
C HIS A 101 -7.20 -12.85 -2.90
N VAL A 102 -7.37 -13.74 -1.93
CA VAL A 102 -6.37 -14.04 -0.90
C VAL A 102 -5.74 -15.38 -1.20
N ASP A 103 -4.42 -15.39 -1.41
CA ASP A 103 -3.68 -16.63 -1.59
C ASP A 103 -3.28 -17.18 -0.23
N SER A 104 -4.12 -18.08 0.31
CA SER A 104 -3.89 -18.67 1.62
C SER A 104 -2.61 -19.50 1.75
N SER A 105 -1.86 -19.77 0.66
CA SER A 105 -0.54 -20.40 0.76
C SER A 105 0.52 -19.45 1.34
N VAL A 106 0.37 -18.15 1.12
CA VAL A 106 1.35 -17.11 1.50
C VAL A 106 0.75 -15.98 2.35
N GLU A 107 -0.56 -15.76 2.27
CA GLU A 107 -1.27 -14.68 2.97
C GLU A 107 -2.15 -15.20 4.12
N GLY A 108 -2.37 -14.31 5.08
CA GLY A 108 -3.33 -14.47 6.16
C GLY A 108 -2.91 -15.44 7.27
N PRO A 109 -3.85 -15.85 8.13
CA PRO A 109 -5.27 -15.47 8.06
C PRO A 109 -5.54 -14.05 8.56
N HIS A 110 -4.62 -13.41 9.28
CA HIS A 110 -4.87 -12.14 9.94
C HIS A 110 -4.90 -10.97 8.96
N CYS A 111 -5.88 -10.09 9.10
CA CYS A 111 -6.05 -8.93 8.25
C CYS A 111 -6.68 -7.75 8.98
N GLY A 112 -6.75 -6.61 8.30
CA GLY A 112 -7.44 -5.43 8.81
C GLY A 112 -7.86 -4.44 7.74
N LEU A 113 -8.80 -3.58 8.14
CA LEU A 113 -9.31 -2.45 7.35
C LEU A 113 -9.23 -1.18 8.19
N ILE A 114 -8.52 -0.19 7.67
CA ILE A 114 -8.22 1.06 8.37
C ILE A 114 -8.73 2.24 7.52
N PRO A 115 -9.69 3.04 8.00
CA PRO A 115 -10.12 4.25 7.29
C PRO A 115 -9.00 5.28 7.30
N ILE A 116 -8.63 5.80 6.13
CA ILE A 116 -7.51 6.73 5.98
C ILE A 116 -7.97 8.04 5.33
N GLY A 117 -7.39 9.15 5.75
CA GLY A 117 -7.76 10.51 5.32
C GLY A 117 -9.04 11.04 5.96
N MET A 118 -10.08 10.21 6.12
CA MET A 118 -11.33 10.57 6.77
C MET A 118 -12.07 9.35 7.36
N PRO A 119 -12.95 9.55 8.37
CA PRO A 119 -13.86 8.51 8.86
C PRO A 119 -14.78 7.97 7.77
N SER A 120 -14.94 6.65 7.69
CA SER A 120 -16.01 6.03 6.89
C SER A 120 -17.32 6.09 7.65
N GLY A 121 -18.37 6.59 7.00
CA GLY A 121 -19.73 6.53 7.51
C GLY A 121 -20.33 5.13 7.37
N SER A 122 -19.96 4.43 6.30
CA SER A 122 -20.46 3.11 5.93
C SER A 122 -19.36 2.24 5.33
N THR A 123 -18.97 1.19 6.06
CA THR A 123 -18.13 0.10 5.56
C THR A 123 -18.92 -1.21 5.63
N THR A 124 -18.95 -1.95 4.53
CA THR A 124 -19.56 -3.29 4.44
C THR A 124 -18.54 -4.28 3.87
N THR A 125 -18.44 -5.45 4.49
CA THR A 125 -17.54 -6.51 4.04
C THR A 125 -18.24 -7.85 3.92
N ASN A 126 -17.68 -8.74 3.12
CA ASN A 126 -18.04 -10.15 3.09
C ASN A 126 -16.79 -11.02 2.96
N GLY A 127 -16.73 -12.11 3.72
CA GLY A 127 -15.60 -13.06 3.67
C GLY A 127 -14.60 -12.91 4.82
N LEU A 128 -14.87 -12.03 5.79
CA LEU A 128 -14.07 -11.86 7.00
C LEU A 128 -14.68 -12.61 8.20
N GLN A 129 -13.84 -12.87 9.21
CA GLN A 129 -14.25 -13.49 10.47
C GLN A 129 -15.33 -12.65 11.14
N TRP A 130 -15.07 -11.34 11.18
CA TRP A 130 -15.98 -10.31 11.64
C TRP A 130 -16.30 -9.41 10.45
N ASP A 131 -17.32 -9.79 9.69
CA ASP A 131 -17.83 -8.97 8.59
C ASP A 131 -18.51 -7.70 9.13
N LEU A 132 -18.36 -6.59 8.40
CA LEU A 132 -19.01 -5.32 8.67
C LEU A 132 -20.29 -5.19 7.84
N THR A 133 -21.32 -4.58 8.40
CA THR A 133 -22.58 -4.29 7.70
C THR A 133 -22.97 -2.85 7.98
N ASP A 134 -22.82 -1.99 6.97
CA ASP A 134 -23.10 -0.55 7.07
C ASP A 134 -22.48 0.10 8.32
N THR A 135 -21.24 -0.27 8.62
CA THR A 135 -20.61 0.03 9.90
C THR A 135 -19.68 1.23 9.78
N LYS A 136 -19.85 2.21 10.67
CA LYS A 136 -18.96 3.37 10.78
C LYS A 136 -17.57 2.96 11.28
N THR A 137 -16.52 3.35 10.56
CA THR A 137 -15.12 3.13 10.98
C THR A 137 -14.36 4.46 11.08
N LYS A 138 -13.51 4.62 12.11
CA LYS A 138 -12.70 5.83 12.32
C LYS A 138 -11.55 5.60 13.29
N PHE A 139 -10.49 6.39 13.15
CA PHE A 139 -9.53 6.59 14.24
C PHE A 139 -10.22 7.18 15.49
N GLY A 140 -9.83 6.70 16.67
CA GLY A 140 -10.52 7.00 17.94
C GLY A 140 -11.89 6.30 18.08
N GLY A 141 -12.21 5.35 17.20
CA GLY A 141 -13.40 4.52 17.25
C GLY A 141 -13.10 3.13 16.72
N LEU A 142 -14.01 2.55 15.94
CA LEU A 142 -13.80 1.24 15.34
C LEU A 142 -12.78 1.33 14.19
N ILE A 143 -11.72 0.56 14.31
CA ILE A 143 -10.83 0.14 13.24
C ILE A 143 -10.96 -1.38 13.18
N SER A 144 -11.12 -1.97 11.99
CA SER A 144 -11.17 -3.43 11.86
C SER A 144 -9.75 -3.98 11.94
N SER A 145 -9.21 -4.06 13.16
CA SER A 145 -7.90 -4.66 13.42
C SER A 145 -8.05 -6.07 13.98
N SER A 146 -7.03 -6.91 13.78
CA SER A 146 -7.03 -8.32 14.19
C SER A 146 -8.19 -9.14 13.62
N ASN A 147 -8.70 -8.74 12.43
CA ASN A 147 -9.69 -9.52 11.71
C ASN A 147 -9.02 -10.76 11.10
N LYS A 148 -9.81 -11.67 10.54
CA LYS A 148 -9.29 -12.84 9.82
C LYS A 148 -10.05 -13.05 8.53
N VAL A 149 -9.38 -13.52 7.50
CA VAL A 149 -10.03 -13.97 6.28
C VAL A 149 -10.63 -15.38 6.50
N LYS A 150 -11.88 -15.61 6.09
CA LYS A 150 -12.55 -16.92 6.20
C LYS A 150 -12.39 -17.82 4.97
N GLY A 151 -12.07 -17.26 3.81
CA GLY A 151 -11.95 -17.99 2.55
C GLY A 151 -10.92 -17.36 1.61
N GLU A 152 -11.08 -17.54 0.31
CA GLU A 152 -10.14 -17.02 -0.69
C GLU A 152 -10.56 -15.67 -1.26
N LYS A 153 -11.74 -15.18 -0.89
CA LYS A 153 -12.31 -13.94 -1.43
C LYS A 153 -12.87 -13.06 -0.32
N VAL A 154 -12.48 -11.80 -0.35
CA VAL A 154 -13.02 -10.75 0.51
C VAL A 154 -13.62 -9.66 -0.35
N ARG A 155 -14.88 -9.31 -0.09
CA ARG A 155 -15.52 -8.15 -0.72
C ARG A 155 -15.51 -6.99 0.26
N VAL A 156 -15.16 -5.80 -0.23
CA VAL A 156 -15.13 -4.57 0.58
C VAL A 156 -15.83 -3.44 -0.18
N LEU A 157 -16.77 -2.80 0.49
CA LEU A 157 -17.45 -1.58 0.05
C LEU A 157 -17.33 -0.53 1.14
N SER A 158 -16.93 0.69 0.77
CA SER A 158 -16.77 1.80 1.70
C SER A 158 -17.07 3.13 1.03
N ASP A 159 -17.65 4.06 1.77
CA ASP A 159 -17.85 5.46 1.35
C ASP A 159 -16.57 6.32 1.43
N THR A 160 -15.49 5.78 2.01
CA THR A 160 -14.17 6.41 2.08
C THR A 160 -13.05 5.43 1.75
N ASP A 161 -11.89 5.97 1.38
CA ASP A 161 -10.71 5.15 1.11
C ASP A 161 -10.30 4.39 2.37
N LEU A 162 -9.95 3.13 2.20
CA LEU A 162 -9.49 2.26 3.27
C LEU A 162 -8.09 1.73 2.95
N LEU A 163 -7.25 1.54 3.96
CA LEU A 163 -6.10 0.67 3.85
C LEU A 163 -6.55 -0.77 4.15
N TRP A 164 -6.25 -1.67 3.22
CA TRP A 164 -6.28 -3.10 3.49
C TRP A 164 -4.90 -3.55 3.92
N THR A 165 -4.86 -4.38 4.95
CA THR A 165 -3.64 -5.06 5.37
C THR A 165 -3.91 -6.53 5.63
N ILE A 166 -2.96 -7.39 5.25
CA ILE A 166 -3.00 -8.83 5.51
C ILE A 166 -1.61 -9.31 5.93
N SER A 167 -1.57 -10.20 6.92
CA SER A 167 -0.33 -10.83 7.36
C SER A 167 0.23 -11.74 6.27
N LEU A 168 1.54 -11.90 6.24
CA LEU A 168 2.19 -12.93 5.44
C LEU A 168 2.57 -14.11 6.32
N LYS A 169 2.59 -15.29 5.73
CA LYS A 169 3.08 -16.50 6.39
C LYS A 169 4.61 -16.50 6.33
N LYS A 170 5.22 -16.79 7.47
CA LYS A 170 6.66 -17.08 7.54
C LYS A 170 6.86 -18.55 7.16
N GLU A 171 7.86 -18.80 6.31
CA GLU A 171 8.35 -20.16 6.04
C GLU A 171 8.89 -20.84 7.32
#